data_AF-K1PXK7-F1
#
_entry.id   AF-K1PXK7-F1
#
_cell.length_a   1.000
_cell.length_b   1.000
_cell.length_c   1.000
_cell.angle_alpha   90.00
_cell.angle_beta   90.00
_cell.angle_gamma   90.00
#
_symmetry.space_group_name_H-M   'P 1'
#
loop_
_entity.id
_entity.type
_entity.pdbx_description
1 polymer ?
#
loop_
_entity_poly.entity_id
_entity_poly.type
_entity_poly.pdbx_seq_one_letter_code
_entity_poly.pdbx_strand_id
1 'polypeptide(L)'
;MNIYWSERMWLLGRSDIMRIFVVYDVICDFFRVVGCKSNHLLGLGLLIPGILMLVDVDVINDEILPLLQQLSFGALNVGDLAKGLSVTLIIFGTFVLIVSMFGCCGAFCQQRLCLVVYAAFVLIFFLAKLVVVILWFVWNDKIQTWMKTELLSQLQNNYKNNDLTSHEISSAWNYMFMSLSCCGVNAVTGTTNDFDSSVWIASAGSKNIPTFCCTGVTASNYATYSDSACTDSVTANFYTKGCYDATYDLLSSYSTAFIAILVIILLVELVAFIGSIVIIKQGGEDGKSLSGAAKIV
;
A
#
# COMPACT_ATOMS: atom_id res chain seq x y z
N MET A 1 -5.93 -12.98 -40.17
CA MET A 1 -4.96 -13.94 -40.73
C MET A 1 -5.09 -15.28 -40.00
N ASN A 2 -6.27 -15.91 -40.10
CA ASN A 2 -6.75 -16.90 -39.11
C ASN A 2 -7.31 -18.17 -39.78
N ILE A 3 -6.66 -18.64 -40.86
CA ILE A 3 -7.14 -19.79 -41.65
C ILE A 3 -6.05 -20.86 -41.82
N TYR A 4 -4.76 -20.53 -41.64
CA TYR A 4 -3.66 -21.47 -41.87
C TYR A 4 -3.46 -22.55 -40.79
N TRP A 5 -4.10 -22.43 -39.63
CA TRP A 5 -3.96 -23.39 -38.51
C TRP A 5 -5.09 -24.41 -38.42
N SER A 6 -6.18 -24.24 -39.19
CA SER A 6 -7.34 -25.14 -39.19
C SER A 6 -7.00 -26.55 -39.72
N GLU A 7 -6.13 -26.64 -40.73
CA GLU A 7 -5.91 -27.92 -41.43
C GLU A 7 -4.90 -28.87 -40.76
N ARG A 8 -4.13 -28.43 -39.76
CA ARG A 8 -3.27 -29.33 -38.96
C ARG A 8 -4.02 -30.08 -37.84
N MET A 9 -5.32 -29.81 -37.64
CA MET A 9 -6.10 -30.36 -36.52
C MET A 9 -6.45 -31.85 -36.64
N TRP A 10 -6.32 -32.48 -37.81
CA TRP A 10 -6.77 -33.86 -38.02
C TRP A 10 -5.73 -34.95 -37.75
N LEU A 11 -4.45 -34.62 -37.56
CA LEU A 11 -3.38 -35.64 -37.52
C LEU A 11 -2.83 -36.00 -36.13
N LEU A 12 -3.27 -35.36 -35.04
CA LEU A 12 -2.78 -35.69 -33.69
C LEU A 12 -3.94 -35.92 -32.71
N GLY A 13 -4.51 -37.13 -32.81
CA GLY A 13 -5.49 -37.66 -31.86
C GLY A 13 -4.89 -38.02 -30.50
N ARG A 14 -4.58 -37.01 -29.66
CA ARG A 14 -4.42 -37.19 -28.21
C ARG A 14 -5.28 -36.17 -27.46
N SER A 15 -6.28 -36.65 -26.72
CA SER A 15 -7.21 -35.84 -25.93
C SER A 15 -6.52 -34.98 -24.86
N ASP A 16 -5.33 -35.38 -24.39
CA ASP A 16 -4.57 -34.64 -23.40
C ASP A 16 -3.87 -33.40 -23.98
N ILE A 17 -3.44 -33.46 -25.24
CA ILE A 17 -2.81 -32.33 -25.95
C ILE A 17 -3.86 -31.24 -26.22
N MET A 18 -5.10 -31.64 -26.53
CA MET A 18 -6.22 -30.71 -26.76
C MET A 18 -6.61 -29.93 -25.49
N ARG A 19 -6.60 -30.57 -24.31
CA ARG A 19 -6.86 -29.90 -23.02
C ARG A 19 -5.77 -28.90 -22.64
N ILE A 20 -4.51 -29.25 -22.91
CA ILE A 20 -3.36 -28.35 -22.73
C ILE A 20 -3.49 -27.16 -23.69
N PHE A 21 -3.92 -27.36 -24.93
CA PHE A 21 -4.10 -26.31 -25.93
C PHE A 21 -5.23 -25.32 -25.59
N VAL A 22 -6.36 -25.80 -25.06
CA VAL A 22 -7.48 -24.92 -24.63
C VAL A 22 -7.09 -24.07 -23.43
N VAL A 23 -6.41 -24.67 -22.44
CA VAL A 23 -5.87 -23.93 -21.29
C VAL A 23 -4.79 -22.95 -21.75
N TYR A 24 -3.99 -23.31 -22.76
CA TYR A 24 -2.97 -22.47 -23.36
C TYR A 24 -3.54 -21.28 -24.12
N ASP A 25 -4.58 -21.45 -24.95
CA ASP A 25 -5.26 -20.34 -25.64
C ASP A 25 -5.95 -19.41 -24.64
N VAL A 26 -6.59 -19.94 -23.59
CA VAL A 26 -7.20 -19.12 -22.53
C VAL A 26 -6.15 -18.35 -21.73
N ILE A 27 -5.01 -18.97 -21.39
CA ILE A 27 -3.91 -18.29 -20.68
C ILE A 27 -3.22 -17.27 -21.60
N CYS A 28 -2.99 -17.59 -22.87
CA CYS A 28 -2.40 -16.67 -23.84
C CYS A 28 -3.32 -15.50 -24.17
N ASP A 29 -4.63 -15.70 -24.30
CA ASP A 29 -5.60 -14.62 -24.47
C ASP A 29 -5.76 -13.80 -23.18
N PHE A 30 -5.72 -14.42 -22.00
CA PHE A 30 -5.65 -13.70 -20.73
C PHE A 30 -4.37 -12.83 -20.64
N PHE A 31 -3.21 -13.37 -21.01
CA PHE A 31 -1.95 -12.61 -21.04
C PHE A 31 -1.91 -11.50 -22.09
N ARG A 32 -2.47 -11.76 -23.28
CA ARG A 32 -2.51 -10.78 -24.39
C ARG A 32 -3.53 -9.68 -24.14
N VAL A 33 -4.72 -10.01 -23.63
CA VAL A 33 -5.83 -9.07 -23.45
C VAL A 33 -5.77 -8.39 -22.08
N VAL A 34 -5.53 -9.15 -21.01
CA VAL A 34 -5.47 -8.62 -19.64
C VAL A 34 -4.04 -8.20 -19.31
N GLY A 35 -3.03 -9.01 -19.57
CA GLY A 35 -1.64 -8.70 -19.19
C GLY A 35 -1.06 -7.45 -19.87
N CYS A 36 -1.13 -7.34 -21.20
CA CYS A 36 -0.50 -6.20 -21.90
C CYS A 36 -1.34 -4.90 -21.81
N LYS A 37 -2.67 -4.95 -21.96
CA LYS A 37 -3.51 -3.74 -21.86
C LYS A 37 -3.78 -3.31 -20.42
N SER A 38 -4.06 -4.26 -19.51
CA SER A 38 -4.37 -3.90 -18.12
C SER A 38 -3.13 -3.43 -17.37
N ASN A 39 -1.96 -4.06 -17.51
CA ASN A 39 -0.77 -3.59 -16.77
C ASN A 39 -0.20 -2.28 -17.32
N HIS A 40 -0.30 -2.01 -18.63
CA HIS A 40 0.03 -0.67 -19.15
C HIS A 40 -0.94 0.38 -18.63
N LEU A 41 -2.25 0.08 -18.61
CA LEU A 41 -3.26 1.01 -18.08
C LEU A 41 -3.09 1.23 -16.58
N LEU A 42 -2.73 0.20 -15.81
CA LEU A 42 -2.42 0.31 -14.38
C LEU A 42 -1.14 1.11 -14.14
N GLY A 43 -0.08 0.87 -14.92
CA GLY A 43 1.16 1.61 -14.82
C GLY A 43 1.00 3.09 -15.18
N LEU A 44 0.32 3.40 -16.27
CA LEU A 44 -0.06 4.78 -16.63
C LEU A 44 -1.02 5.38 -15.60
N GLY A 45 -1.94 4.57 -15.08
CA GLY A 45 -2.91 4.96 -14.05
C GLY A 45 -2.29 5.27 -12.68
N LEU A 46 -1.07 4.83 -12.40
CA LEU A 46 -0.31 5.20 -11.20
C LEU A 46 0.67 6.35 -11.49
N LEU A 47 1.29 6.34 -12.67
CA LEU A 47 2.30 7.32 -13.06
C LEU A 47 1.68 8.70 -13.36
N ILE A 48 0.57 8.76 -14.08
CA ILE A 48 -0.12 10.01 -14.44
C ILE A 48 -0.58 10.78 -13.18
N PRO A 49 -1.35 10.19 -12.25
CA PRO A 49 -1.74 10.93 -11.04
C PRO A 49 -0.55 11.26 -10.15
N GLY A 50 0.49 10.42 -10.11
CA GLY A 50 1.73 10.74 -9.39
C GLY A 50 2.44 11.98 -9.94
N ILE A 51 2.54 12.12 -11.26
CA ILE A 51 3.11 13.32 -11.90
C ILE A 51 2.20 14.53 -11.72
N LEU A 52 0.89 14.38 -11.91
CA LEU A 52 -0.07 15.47 -11.69
C LEU A 52 0.01 15.99 -10.26
N MET A 53 0.01 15.08 -9.27
CA MET A 53 0.13 15.43 -7.86
C MET A 53 1.49 16.08 -7.54
N LEU A 54 2.58 15.66 -8.18
CA LEU A 54 3.89 16.29 -8.01
C LEU A 54 3.92 17.71 -8.59
N VAL A 55 3.38 17.90 -9.80
CA VAL A 55 3.32 19.22 -10.45
C VAL A 55 2.44 20.17 -9.66
N ASP A 56 1.27 19.71 -9.21
CA ASP A 56 0.38 20.49 -8.38
C ASP A 56 1.09 20.89 -7.08
N VAL A 57 1.81 19.98 -6.42
CA VAL A 57 2.57 20.27 -5.20
C VAL A 57 3.72 21.25 -5.44
N ASP A 58 4.51 21.10 -6.51
CA ASP A 58 5.63 22.00 -6.80
C ASP A 58 5.14 23.42 -7.20
N VAL A 59 4.04 23.53 -7.95
CA VAL A 59 3.38 24.83 -8.25
C VAL A 59 2.83 25.49 -6.98
N ILE A 60 2.23 24.69 -6.09
CA ILE A 60 1.72 25.11 -4.78
C ILE A 60 2.87 25.64 -3.90
N ASN A 61 4.04 24.98 -3.91
CA ASN A 61 5.20 25.36 -3.11
C ASN A 61 5.88 26.67 -3.58
N ASP A 62 5.87 26.98 -4.88
CA ASP A 62 6.54 28.18 -5.42
C ASP A 62 5.64 29.43 -5.45
N GLU A 63 4.31 29.30 -5.68
CA GLU A 63 3.40 30.46 -5.78
C GLU A 63 2.54 30.72 -4.52
N ILE A 64 2.25 29.68 -3.73
CA ILE A 64 1.25 29.74 -2.65
C ILE A 64 1.90 29.62 -1.25
N LEU A 65 3.23 29.52 -1.17
CA LEU A 65 4.02 29.41 0.07
C LEU A 65 3.61 30.39 1.21
N PRO A 66 3.28 31.67 0.96
CA PRO A 66 2.83 32.58 2.02
C PRO A 66 1.34 32.42 2.43
N LEU A 67 0.51 31.77 1.62
CA LEU A 67 -0.93 31.57 1.87
C LEU A 67 -1.26 30.15 2.36
N LEU A 68 -0.50 29.13 1.95
CA LEU A 68 -0.60 27.75 2.46
C LEU A 68 -0.21 27.62 3.93
N GLN A 69 0.59 28.55 4.44
CA GLN A 69 0.87 28.64 5.88
C GLN A 69 -0.41 28.82 6.71
N GLN A 70 -1.53 29.21 6.10
CA GLN A 70 -2.85 29.33 6.72
C GLN A 70 -3.79 28.14 6.45
N LEU A 71 -3.46 27.24 5.53
CA LEU A 71 -4.21 26.02 5.22
C LEU A 71 -3.35 24.78 5.51
N SER A 72 -2.86 24.71 6.74
CA SER A 72 -2.26 23.51 7.30
C SER A 72 -3.35 22.67 7.96
N PHE A 73 -3.49 21.39 7.60
CA PHE A 73 -4.28 20.43 8.39
C PHE A 73 -3.48 20.10 9.64
N GLY A 74 -3.54 21.01 10.59
CA GLY A 74 -2.70 20.94 11.75
C GLY A 74 -1.27 21.33 11.42
N ALA A 75 -0.37 20.37 11.48
CA ALA A 75 1.04 20.61 11.20
C ALA A 75 1.69 19.41 10.46
N LEU A 76 0.89 18.62 9.76
CA LEU A 76 1.39 17.84 8.62
C LEU A 76 1.58 18.79 7.44
N ASN A 77 2.81 18.97 6.97
CA ASN A 77 3.03 19.60 5.67
C ASN A 77 2.40 18.68 4.61
N VAL A 78 1.17 19.02 4.21
CA VAL A 78 0.47 18.30 3.14
C VAL A 78 1.34 18.27 1.90
N GLY A 79 2.14 19.31 1.65
CA GLY A 79 3.17 19.36 0.62
C GLY A 79 4.23 18.25 0.73
N ASP A 80 4.84 18.05 1.90
CA ASP A 80 5.89 17.03 2.07
C ASP A 80 5.35 15.60 2.00
N LEU A 81 4.20 15.35 2.63
CA LEU A 81 3.53 14.06 2.55
C LEU A 81 3.06 13.77 1.12
N ALA A 82 2.44 14.75 0.46
CA ALA A 82 2.01 14.64 -0.92
C ALA A 82 3.20 14.41 -1.87
N LYS A 83 4.31 15.11 -1.66
CA LYS A 83 5.54 14.93 -2.43
C LYS A 83 6.12 13.52 -2.26
N GLY A 84 6.23 13.05 -1.02
CA GLY A 84 6.71 11.69 -0.72
C GLY A 84 5.82 10.61 -1.35
N LEU A 85 4.51 10.76 -1.25
CA LEU A 85 3.53 9.86 -1.88
C LEU A 85 3.62 9.90 -3.41
N SER A 86 3.71 11.09 -3.99
CA SER A 86 3.81 11.29 -5.44
C SER A 86 5.06 10.64 -6.01
N VAL A 87 6.23 10.88 -5.41
CA VAL A 87 7.50 10.27 -5.82
C VAL A 87 7.43 8.75 -5.73
N THR A 88 6.84 8.21 -4.66
CA THR A 88 6.67 6.76 -4.49
C THR A 88 5.77 6.16 -5.58
N LEU A 89 4.64 6.82 -5.89
CA LEU A 89 3.74 6.41 -6.98
C LEU A 89 4.42 6.44 -8.34
N ILE A 90 5.26 7.44 -8.62
CA ILE A 90 6.02 7.55 -9.87
C ILE A 90 7.03 6.40 -9.98
N ILE A 91 7.81 6.13 -8.92
CA ILE A 91 8.80 5.05 -8.92
C ILE A 91 8.12 3.70 -9.14
N PHE A 92 7.06 3.43 -8.38
CA PHE A 92 6.33 2.16 -8.48
C PHE A 92 5.61 2.03 -9.82
N GLY A 93 4.96 3.09 -10.31
CA GLY A 93 4.28 3.11 -11.60
C GLY A 93 5.24 2.88 -12.77
N THR A 94 6.40 3.54 -12.76
CA THR A 94 7.46 3.34 -13.78
C THR A 94 7.98 1.91 -13.76
N PHE A 95 8.23 1.37 -12.56
CA PHE A 95 8.67 -0.01 -12.41
C PHE A 95 7.65 -1.01 -12.97
N VAL A 96 6.37 -0.86 -12.65
CA VAL A 96 5.28 -1.69 -13.17
C VAL A 96 5.19 -1.60 -14.70
N LEU A 97 5.36 -0.40 -15.28
CA LEU A 97 5.40 -0.22 -16.74
C LEU A 97 6.55 -1.00 -17.37
N ILE A 98 7.77 -0.88 -16.84
CA ILE A 98 8.95 -1.58 -17.37
C ILE A 98 8.73 -3.10 -17.33
N VAL A 99 8.27 -3.65 -16.21
CA VAL A 99 7.99 -5.09 -16.07
C VAL A 99 6.88 -5.52 -17.03
N SER A 100 5.85 -4.70 -17.21
CA SER A 100 4.75 -4.97 -18.14
C SER A 100 5.19 -4.99 -19.61
N MET A 101 6.12 -4.10 -19.99
CA MET A 101 6.71 -4.08 -21.33
C MET A 101 7.48 -5.37 -21.61
N PHE A 102 8.26 -5.89 -20.65
CA PHE A 102 8.94 -7.17 -20.83
C PHE A 102 7.97 -8.35 -20.99
N GLY A 103 6.86 -8.36 -20.25
CA GLY A 103 5.80 -9.34 -20.41
C GLY A 103 5.13 -9.27 -21.79
N CYS A 104 4.80 -8.06 -22.25
CA CYS A 104 4.16 -7.85 -23.56
C CYS A 104 5.11 -8.17 -24.72
N CYS A 105 6.34 -7.62 -24.72
CA CYS A 105 7.35 -7.92 -25.74
C CYS A 105 7.73 -9.40 -25.76
N GLY A 106 7.77 -10.08 -24.61
CA GLY A 106 8.00 -11.52 -24.56
C GLY A 106 6.92 -12.33 -25.26
N ALA A 107 5.65 -11.95 -25.10
CA ALA A 107 4.51 -12.63 -25.71
C ALA A 107 4.32 -12.32 -27.21
N PHE A 108 4.66 -11.09 -27.65
CA PHE A 108 4.50 -10.67 -29.05
C PHE A 108 5.74 -10.90 -29.92
N CYS A 109 6.95 -10.66 -29.39
CA CYS A 109 8.18 -10.71 -30.17
C CYS A 109 8.89 -12.07 -30.09
N GLN A 110 8.34 -13.03 -29.34
CA GLN A 110 8.87 -14.40 -29.15
C GLN A 110 10.35 -14.44 -28.66
N GLN A 111 10.80 -13.34 -28.06
CA GLN A 111 12.16 -13.18 -27.53
C GLN A 111 12.28 -13.87 -26.17
N ARG A 112 13.00 -14.99 -26.13
CA ARG A 112 13.12 -15.82 -24.91
C ARG A 112 13.73 -15.05 -23.73
N LEU A 113 14.69 -14.15 -23.97
CA LEU A 113 15.35 -13.38 -22.92
C LEU A 113 14.35 -12.50 -22.14
N CYS A 114 13.44 -11.81 -22.84
CA CYS A 114 12.43 -10.96 -22.21
C CYS A 114 11.47 -11.76 -21.32
N LEU A 115 11.09 -12.97 -21.75
CA LEU A 115 10.20 -13.84 -20.98
C LEU A 115 10.88 -14.43 -19.74
N VAL A 116 12.18 -14.74 -19.83
CA VAL A 116 12.98 -15.19 -18.68
C VAL A 116 13.12 -14.08 -17.64
N VAL A 117 13.41 -12.84 -18.08
CA VAL A 117 13.51 -11.67 -17.19
C VAL A 117 12.15 -11.42 -16.49
N TYR A 118 11.05 -11.46 -17.24
CA TYR A 118 9.71 -11.33 -16.68
C TYR A 118 9.42 -12.43 -15.63
N ALA A 119 9.69 -13.70 -15.95
CA ALA A 119 9.48 -14.82 -15.02
C ALA A 119 10.34 -14.69 -13.76
N ALA A 120 11.57 -14.19 -13.87
CA ALA A 120 12.45 -13.94 -12.73
C ALA A 120 11.87 -12.87 -11.79
N PHE A 121 11.39 -11.74 -12.33
CA PHE A 121 10.75 -10.70 -11.51
C PHE A 121 9.48 -11.22 -10.82
N VAL A 122 8.60 -11.92 -11.54
CA VAL A 122 7.37 -12.50 -10.95
C VAL A 122 7.71 -13.48 -9.83
N LEU A 123 8.73 -14.32 -10.02
CA LEU A 123 9.18 -15.25 -8.98
C LEU A 123 9.72 -14.51 -7.74
N ILE A 124 10.50 -13.45 -7.93
CA ILE A 124 11.02 -12.63 -6.81
C ILE A 124 9.85 -12.01 -6.03
N PHE A 125 8.84 -11.46 -6.70
CA PHE A 125 7.65 -10.90 -6.02
C PHE A 125 6.85 -11.96 -5.27
N PHE A 126 6.68 -13.14 -5.87
CA PHE A 126 5.99 -14.26 -5.22
C PHE A 126 6.71 -14.69 -3.93
N LEU A 127 8.04 -14.86 -3.99
CA LEU A 127 8.85 -15.21 -2.82
C LEU A 127 8.83 -14.11 -1.76
N ALA A 128 8.92 -12.83 -2.16
CA ALA A 128 8.85 -11.71 -1.23
C ALA A 128 7.51 -11.68 -0.48
N LYS A 129 6.39 -11.92 -1.18
CA LYS A 129 5.06 -12.01 -0.54
C LYS A 129 4.96 -13.19 0.41
N LEU A 130 5.50 -14.35 0.05
CA LEU A 130 5.53 -15.51 0.96
C LEU A 130 6.30 -15.20 2.24
N VAL A 131 7.45 -14.53 2.14
CA VAL A 131 8.22 -14.10 3.32
C VAL A 131 7.40 -13.15 4.19
N VAL A 132 6.74 -12.15 3.60
CA VAL A 132 5.87 -11.22 4.34
C VAL A 132 4.73 -11.95 5.06
N VAL A 133 4.06 -12.89 4.40
CA VAL A 133 2.98 -13.68 4.99
C VAL A 133 3.50 -14.54 6.15
N ILE A 134 4.64 -15.20 5.98
CA ILE A 134 5.27 -15.99 7.05
C ILE A 134 5.65 -15.10 8.23
N LEU A 135 6.29 -13.95 7.98
CA LEU A 135 6.66 -13.00 9.04
C LEU A 135 5.44 -12.46 9.77
N TRP A 136 4.35 -12.18 9.07
CA TRP A 136 3.09 -11.79 9.68
C TRP A 136 2.60 -12.85 10.67
N PHE A 137 2.51 -14.12 10.25
CA PHE A 137 2.04 -15.19 11.14
C PHE A 137 2.97 -15.47 12.33
N VAL A 138 4.29 -15.38 12.15
CA VAL A 138 5.27 -15.71 13.21
C VAL A 138 5.50 -14.55 14.16
N TRP A 139 5.48 -13.30 13.68
CA TRP A 139 5.87 -12.11 14.45
C TRP A 139 4.73 -11.13 14.73
N ASN A 140 3.48 -11.43 14.39
CA ASN A 140 2.35 -10.51 14.63
C ASN A 140 2.35 -9.95 16.07
N ASP A 141 2.47 -10.80 17.08
CA ASP A 141 2.42 -10.36 18.48
C ASP A 141 3.59 -9.42 18.85
N LYS A 142 4.78 -9.69 18.30
CA LYS A 142 5.96 -8.84 18.47
C LYS A 142 5.80 -7.51 17.74
N ILE A 143 5.26 -7.53 16.53
CA ILE A 143 4.99 -6.33 15.73
C ILE A 143 3.95 -5.46 16.44
N GLN A 144 2.88 -6.05 16.97
CA GLN A 144 1.86 -5.31 17.74
C GLN A 144 2.45 -4.62 18.96
N THR A 145 3.25 -5.36 19.74
CA THR A 145 3.95 -4.81 20.92
C THR A 145 4.91 -3.70 20.52
N TRP A 146 5.76 -3.94 19.51
CA TRP A 146 6.73 -2.98 19.02
C TRP A 146 6.06 -1.70 18.51
N MET A 147 5.01 -1.81 17.70
CA MET A 147 4.22 -0.68 17.23
C MET A 147 3.65 0.12 18.40
N LYS A 148 3.09 -0.56 19.40
CA LYS A 148 2.52 0.10 20.57
C LYS A 148 3.58 0.82 21.41
N THR A 149 4.74 0.20 21.61
CA THR A 149 5.88 0.83 22.30
C THR A 149 6.42 2.04 21.53
N GLU A 150 6.53 1.93 20.20
CA GLU A 150 6.99 3.03 19.36
C GLU A 150 5.98 4.19 19.38
N LEU A 151 4.69 3.91 19.22
CA LEU A 151 3.64 4.94 19.35
C LEU A 151 3.70 5.64 20.71
N LEU A 152 3.92 4.88 21.79
CA LEU A 152 4.04 5.43 23.13
C LEU A 152 5.29 6.31 23.25
N SER A 153 6.43 5.86 22.74
CA SER A 153 7.67 6.65 22.68
C SER A 153 7.48 7.94 21.88
N GLN A 154 6.78 7.87 20.75
CA GLN A 154 6.47 9.04 19.92
C GLN A 154 5.55 10.02 20.66
N LEU A 155 4.53 9.54 21.37
CA LEU A 155 3.69 10.39 22.22
C LEU A 155 4.54 11.04 23.31
N GLN A 156 5.32 10.26 24.06
CA GLN A 156 6.09 10.74 25.20
C GLN A 156 7.13 11.79 24.80
N ASN A 157 7.87 11.56 23.71
CA ASN A 157 8.99 12.41 23.32
C ASN A 157 8.58 13.60 22.45
N ASN A 158 7.48 13.50 21.69
CA ASN A 158 7.15 14.47 20.64
C ASN A 158 5.79 15.17 20.81
N TYR A 159 4.95 14.73 21.75
CA TYR A 159 3.72 15.44 22.11
C TYR A 159 4.04 16.58 23.10
N LYS A 160 3.93 17.82 22.65
CA LYS A 160 4.35 19.04 23.37
C LYS A 160 3.24 20.06 23.56
N ASN A 161 2.25 20.06 22.66
CA ASN A 161 1.30 21.16 22.54
C ASN A 161 -0.15 20.67 22.48
N ASN A 162 -1.01 21.33 23.25
CA ASN A 162 -2.46 21.13 23.25
C ASN A 162 -3.14 22.18 22.36
N ASP A 163 -2.70 22.28 21.10
CA ASP A 163 -3.30 23.10 20.05
C ASP A 163 -3.14 22.41 18.67
N LEU A 164 -3.68 23.03 17.62
CA LEU A 164 -3.60 22.48 16.27
C LEU A 164 -2.50 23.11 15.39
N THR A 165 -1.84 24.18 15.80
CA THR A 165 -1.03 24.99 14.86
C THR A 165 0.46 25.07 15.21
N SER A 166 0.85 24.76 16.44
CA SER A 166 2.20 25.04 16.94
C SER A 166 3.23 23.97 16.66
N HIS A 167 2.83 22.69 16.58
CA HIS A 167 3.77 21.57 16.43
C HIS A 167 3.17 20.40 15.63
N GLU A 168 3.88 20.01 14.57
CA GLU A 168 3.56 18.95 13.60
C GLU A 168 3.00 17.68 14.24
N ILE A 169 3.82 17.08 15.09
CA ILE A 169 3.49 15.80 15.70
C ILE A 169 2.35 15.94 16.72
N SER A 170 2.30 17.05 17.47
CA SER A 170 1.26 17.23 18.49
C SER A 170 -0.11 17.45 17.86
N SER A 171 -0.15 18.20 16.76
CA SER A 171 -1.37 18.42 16.00
C SER A 171 -1.91 17.12 15.39
N ALA A 172 -1.04 16.26 14.84
CA ALA A 172 -1.44 14.94 14.34
C ALA A 172 -2.07 14.07 15.44
N TRP A 173 -1.49 14.05 16.64
CA TRP A 173 -2.10 13.39 17.82
C TRP A 173 -3.47 13.99 18.17
N ASN A 174 -3.58 15.32 18.21
CA ASN A 174 -4.81 16.03 18.54
C ASN A 174 -5.94 15.74 17.54
N TYR A 175 -5.63 15.70 16.24
CA TYR A 175 -6.58 15.23 15.21
C TYR A 175 -6.95 13.77 15.41
N MET A 176 -5.99 12.90 15.71
CA MET A 176 -6.27 11.49 15.95
C MET A 176 -7.23 11.29 17.12
N PHE A 177 -7.04 12.01 18.24
CA PHE A 177 -7.93 11.94 19.40
C PHE A 177 -9.39 12.28 19.03
N MET A 178 -9.60 13.37 18.28
CA MET A 178 -10.94 13.78 17.84
C MET A 178 -11.52 12.83 16.77
N SER A 179 -10.77 12.52 15.73
CA SER A 179 -11.25 11.77 14.56
C SER A 179 -11.51 10.30 14.87
N LEU A 180 -10.71 9.71 15.75
CA LEU A 180 -10.85 8.31 16.15
C LEU A 180 -11.60 8.12 17.47
N SER A 181 -12.01 9.22 18.12
CA SER A 181 -12.68 9.18 19.43
C SER A 181 -11.90 8.34 20.44
N CYS A 182 -10.61 8.64 20.58
CA CYS A 182 -9.65 7.92 21.42
C CYS A 182 -8.80 8.90 22.25
N CYS A 183 -8.13 8.41 23.28
CA CYS A 183 -7.20 9.19 24.08
C CYS A 183 -6.02 8.34 24.53
N GLY A 184 -4.80 8.88 24.44
CA GLY A 184 -3.57 8.15 24.77
C GLY A 184 -3.27 7.02 23.77
N VAL A 185 -2.14 6.35 23.92
CA VAL A 185 -1.83 5.14 23.16
C VAL A 185 -2.58 3.96 23.77
N ASN A 186 -2.50 3.84 25.10
CA ASN A 186 -3.26 2.96 25.96
C ASN A 186 -4.59 3.59 26.36
N ALA A 187 -5.52 2.74 26.80
CA ALA A 187 -6.78 3.20 27.35
C ALA A 187 -6.57 4.12 28.57
N VAL A 188 -7.28 5.24 28.59
CA VAL A 188 -7.28 6.17 29.72
C VAL A 188 -8.40 5.77 30.67
N THR A 189 -8.04 5.42 31.90
CA THR A 189 -8.98 4.98 32.94
C THR A 189 -8.96 5.85 34.19
N GLY A 190 -8.18 6.94 34.18
CA GLY A 190 -8.04 7.85 35.30
C GLY A 190 -6.93 8.87 35.08
N THR A 191 -6.49 9.50 36.16
CA THR A 191 -5.49 10.56 36.12
C THR A 191 -4.07 10.05 35.83
N THR A 192 -3.77 8.78 36.10
CA THR A 192 -2.49 8.16 35.74
C THR A 192 -2.58 7.51 34.37
N ASN A 193 -1.83 8.01 33.39
CA ASN A 193 -1.94 7.62 32.00
C ASN A 193 -0.66 7.93 31.19
N ASP A 194 -0.70 7.70 29.87
CA ASP A 194 0.47 7.85 29.00
C ASP A 194 1.06 9.28 28.98
N PHE A 195 0.24 10.31 29.26
CA PHE A 195 0.66 11.71 29.23
C PHE A 195 1.56 12.10 30.41
N ASP A 196 1.52 11.37 31.53
CA ASP A 196 2.35 11.63 32.73
C ASP A 196 3.85 11.61 32.43
N SER A 197 4.23 10.84 31.42
CA SER A 197 5.60 10.64 30.97
C SER A 197 5.93 11.41 29.68
N SER A 198 5.00 12.25 29.21
CA SER A 198 5.18 13.05 28.02
C SER A 198 5.84 14.39 28.30
N VAL A 199 6.55 14.94 27.33
CA VAL A 199 7.14 16.29 27.42
C VAL A 199 6.08 17.39 27.55
N TRP A 200 4.83 17.13 27.15
CA TRP A 200 3.69 18.03 27.33
C TRP A 200 3.32 18.28 28.80
N ILE A 201 3.61 17.34 29.72
CA ILE A 201 3.19 17.48 31.13
C ILE A 201 3.74 18.76 31.78
N ALA A 202 4.91 19.24 31.33
CA ALA A 202 5.54 20.46 31.82
C ALA A 202 4.73 21.73 31.48
N SER A 203 3.93 21.70 30.41
CA SER A 203 3.07 22.81 29.96
C SER A 203 1.57 22.55 30.21
N ALA A 204 1.20 21.40 30.77
CA ALA A 204 -0.19 20.97 30.96
C ALA A 204 -0.93 21.69 32.10
N GLY A 205 -0.21 22.24 33.08
CA GLY A 205 -0.82 22.85 34.27
C GLY A 205 -1.49 21.81 35.18
N SER A 206 -2.78 21.97 35.46
CA SER A 206 -3.59 21.01 36.24
C SER A 206 -4.19 19.86 35.41
N LYS A 207 -3.98 19.87 34.09
CA LYS A 207 -4.57 18.91 33.16
C LYS A 207 -3.79 17.60 33.18
N ASN A 208 -4.48 16.50 33.40
CA ASN A 208 -3.94 15.13 33.29
C ASN A 208 -4.11 14.54 31.87
N ILE A 209 -5.01 15.08 31.06
CA ILE A 209 -5.17 14.74 29.64
C ILE A 209 -5.35 15.98 28.77
N PRO A 210 -4.96 15.94 27.48
CA PRO A 210 -5.21 17.03 26.55
C PRO A 210 -6.69 17.31 26.33
N THR A 211 -7.02 18.55 25.97
CA THR A 211 -8.40 18.96 25.67
C THR A 211 -8.99 18.13 24.53
N PHE A 212 -8.20 17.74 23.53
CA PHE A 212 -8.66 16.95 22.38
C PHE A 212 -9.12 15.53 22.71
N CYS A 213 -8.79 15.03 23.90
CA CYS A 213 -9.33 13.77 24.41
C CYS A 213 -10.77 13.87 24.94
N CYS A 214 -11.28 15.10 25.09
CA CYS A 214 -12.63 15.32 25.60
C CYS A 214 -13.68 15.15 24.51
N THR A 215 -14.85 14.64 24.89
CA THR A 215 -15.99 14.49 24.01
C THR A 215 -16.56 15.86 23.63
N GLY A 216 -16.95 16.04 22.37
CA GLY A 216 -17.53 17.29 21.86
C GLY A 216 -16.53 18.38 21.52
N VAL A 217 -15.23 18.10 21.62
CA VAL A 217 -14.17 18.99 21.13
C VAL A 217 -14.02 18.87 19.61
N THR A 218 -13.90 20.02 18.96
CA THR A 218 -13.72 20.17 17.51
C THR A 218 -12.63 21.20 17.23
N ALA A 219 -12.17 21.25 15.98
CA ALA A 219 -11.22 22.25 15.52
C ALA A 219 -11.72 23.71 15.68
N SER A 220 -13.03 23.94 15.84
CA SER A 220 -13.60 25.28 16.02
C SER A 220 -13.80 25.69 17.47
N ASN A 221 -13.87 24.75 18.42
CA ASN A 221 -14.16 25.05 19.83
C ASN A 221 -13.03 24.69 20.80
N TYR A 222 -11.96 24.01 20.37
CA TYR A 222 -10.89 23.55 21.27
C TYR A 222 -10.24 24.68 22.08
N ALA A 223 -10.15 25.90 21.52
CA ALA A 223 -9.54 27.05 22.17
C ALA A 223 -10.40 27.64 23.31
N THR A 224 -11.71 27.44 23.26
CA THR A 224 -12.66 27.93 24.27
C THR A 224 -13.25 26.82 25.14
N TYR A 225 -12.94 25.56 24.82
CA TYR A 225 -13.42 24.40 25.56
C TYR A 225 -12.80 24.37 26.97
N SER A 226 -13.68 24.34 27.98
CA SER A 226 -13.29 24.23 29.38
C SER A 226 -14.21 23.24 30.10
N ASP A 227 -13.68 22.06 30.38
CA ASP A 227 -14.29 21.05 31.24
C ASP A 227 -13.21 20.42 32.12
N SER A 228 -13.09 20.91 33.35
CA SER A 228 -12.11 20.39 34.31
C SER A 228 -12.46 18.97 34.79
N ALA A 229 -13.71 18.51 34.64
CA ALA A 229 -14.08 17.13 34.93
C ALA A 229 -13.48 16.17 33.89
N CYS A 230 -13.30 16.63 32.64
CA CYS A 230 -12.59 15.92 31.60
C CYS A 230 -11.06 16.02 31.78
N THR A 231 -10.50 17.23 31.74
CA THR A 231 -9.04 17.39 31.61
C THR A 231 -8.29 17.17 32.92
N ASP A 232 -8.85 17.62 34.04
CA ASP A 232 -8.14 17.69 35.32
C ASP A 232 -8.49 16.48 36.19
N SER A 233 -9.79 16.16 36.32
CA SER A 233 -10.22 15.04 37.16
C SER A 233 -10.31 13.71 36.43
N VAL A 234 -10.42 13.73 35.09
CA VAL A 234 -10.59 12.53 34.23
C VAL A 234 -11.74 11.65 34.75
N THR A 235 -12.88 12.28 35.02
CA THR A 235 -14.07 11.64 35.64
C THR A 235 -15.24 11.49 34.67
N ALA A 236 -15.38 12.38 33.70
CA ALA A 236 -16.47 12.38 32.73
C ALA A 236 -16.06 13.07 31.42
N ASN A 237 -16.83 12.84 30.36
CA ASN A 237 -16.71 13.54 29.08
C ASN A 237 -15.36 13.38 28.36
N PHE A 238 -14.71 12.21 28.46
CA PHE A 238 -13.47 11.89 27.76
C PHE A 238 -13.53 10.52 27.06
N TYR A 239 -12.71 10.34 26.04
CA TYR A 239 -12.57 9.05 25.36
C TYR A 239 -11.69 8.11 26.19
N THR A 240 -12.24 6.97 26.62
CA THR A 240 -11.52 5.97 27.41
C THR A 240 -10.68 5.03 26.54
N LYS A 241 -11.04 4.88 25.26
CA LYS A 241 -10.38 3.95 24.34
C LYS A 241 -8.99 4.48 23.94
N GLY A 242 -7.98 3.61 24.00
CA GLY A 242 -6.64 3.94 23.53
C GLY A 242 -6.59 4.08 22.00
N CYS A 243 -5.77 4.99 21.50
CA CYS A 243 -5.67 5.24 20.07
C CYS A 243 -5.01 4.11 19.29
N TYR A 244 -4.18 3.29 19.94
CA TYR A 244 -3.69 2.07 19.31
C TYR A 244 -4.84 1.13 18.96
N ASP A 245 -5.73 0.85 19.92
CA ASP A 245 -6.87 -0.04 19.73
C ASP A 245 -7.90 0.56 18.77
N ALA A 246 -8.14 1.87 18.84
CA ALA A 246 -9.04 2.55 17.90
C ALA A 246 -8.53 2.47 16.45
N THR A 247 -7.23 2.68 16.25
CA THR A 247 -6.59 2.55 14.93
C THR A 247 -6.61 1.10 14.46
N TYR A 248 -6.34 0.16 15.35
CA TYR A 248 -6.37 -1.28 15.05
C TYR A 248 -7.76 -1.74 14.61
N ASP A 249 -8.82 -1.30 15.27
CA ASP A 249 -10.19 -1.68 14.90
C ASP A 249 -10.59 -1.15 13.52
N LEU A 250 -10.17 0.08 13.18
CA LEU A 250 -10.36 0.61 11.84
C LEU A 250 -9.60 -0.21 10.79
N LEU A 251 -8.33 -0.51 11.04
CA LEU A 251 -7.51 -1.30 10.13
C LEU A 251 -8.06 -2.72 9.98
N SER A 252 -8.53 -3.32 11.07
CA SER A 252 -9.13 -4.65 11.09
C SER A 252 -10.34 -4.74 10.15
N SER A 253 -11.16 -3.68 10.09
CA SER A 253 -12.30 -3.60 9.16
C SER A 253 -11.89 -3.74 7.69
N TYR A 254 -10.74 -3.18 7.29
CA TYR A 254 -10.25 -3.26 5.91
C TYR A 254 -9.34 -4.48 5.68
N SER A 255 -8.73 -5.02 6.73
CA SER A 255 -7.75 -6.10 6.66
C SER A 255 -8.27 -7.34 5.91
N THR A 256 -9.54 -7.69 6.11
CA THR A 256 -10.15 -8.87 5.45
C THR A 256 -10.16 -8.71 3.93
N ALA A 257 -10.50 -7.52 3.42
CA ALA A 257 -10.49 -7.24 1.99
C ALA A 257 -9.06 -7.27 1.42
N PHE A 258 -8.09 -6.71 2.14
CA PHE A 258 -6.68 -6.76 1.75
C PHE A 258 -6.14 -8.18 1.67
N ILE A 259 -6.47 -9.04 2.65
CA ILE A 259 -6.06 -10.45 2.65
C ILE A 259 -6.67 -11.17 1.44
N ALA A 260 -7.95 -10.94 1.13
CA ALA A 260 -8.61 -11.54 -0.04
C ALA A 260 -7.92 -11.12 -1.36
N ILE A 261 -7.63 -9.82 -1.51
CA ILE A 261 -6.90 -9.30 -2.68
C ILE A 261 -5.50 -9.93 -2.79
N LEU A 262 -4.78 -10.06 -1.68
CA LEU A 262 -3.46 -10.66 -1.65
C LEU A 262 -3.46 -12.13 -2.11
N VAL A 263 -4.46 -12.91 -1.69
CA VAL A 263 -4.63 -14.30 -2.15
C VAL A 263 -4.89 -14.36 -3.65
N ILE A 264 -5.76 -13.49 -4.18
CA ILE A 264 -6.04 -13.42 -5.62
C ILE A 264 -4.76 -13.08 -6.40
N ILE A 265 -3.99 -12.10 -5.93
CA ILE A 265 -2.71 -11.71 -6.54
C ILE A 265 -1.74 -12.88 -6.58
N LEU A 266 -1.60 -13.64 -5.48
CA LEU A 266 -0.71 -14.81 -5.45
C LEU A 266 -1.12 -15.88 -6.47
N LEU A 267 -2.42 -16.12 -6.64
CA LEU A 267 -2.92 -17.07 -7.64
C LEU A 267 -2.63 -16.59 -9.08
N VAL A 268 -2.84 -15.30 -9.35
CA VAL A 268 -2.54 -14.71 -10.65
C VAL A 268 -1.04 -14.78 -10.98
N GLU A 269 -0.17 -14.51 -10.01
CA GLU A 269 1.28 -14.62 -10.19
C GLU A 269 1.74 -16.07 -10.43
N LEU A 270 1.11 -17.03 -9.78
CA LEU A 270 1.40 -18.45 -10.01
C LEU A 270 1.05 -18.86 -11.44
N VAL A 271 -0.13 -18.47 -11.92
CA VAL A 271 -0.55 -18.71 -13.32
C VAL A 271 0.41 -18.01 -14.29
N ALA A 272 0.82 -16.78 -13.96
CA ALA A 272 1.77 -16.01 -14.76
C ALA A 272 3.14 -16.69 -14.90
N PHE A 273 3.65 -17.18 -13.78
CA PHE A 273 4.93 -17.87 -13.74
C PHE A 273 4.86 -19.19 -14.53
N ILE A 274 3.84 -20.01 -14.29
CA ILE A 274 3.65 -21.28 -15.02
C ILE A 274 3.51 -21.03 -16.53
N GLY A 275 2.67 -20.06 -16.92
CA GLY A 275 2.47 -19.68 -18.32
C GLY A 275 3.78 -19.25 -18.99
N SER A 276 4.60 -18.45 -18.30
CA SER A 276 5.90 -18.02 -18.82
C SER A 276 6.84 -19.22 -19.04
N ILE A 277 6.91 -20.17 -18.11
CA ILE A 277 7.75 -21.36 -18.27
C ILE A 277 7.28 -22.24 -19.44
N VAL A 278 5.98 -22.40 -19.62
CA VAL A 278 5.40 -23.19 -20.72
C VAL A 278 5.77 -22.57 -22.08
N ILE A 279 5.62 -21.25 -22.23
CA ILE A 279 5.95 -20.54 -23.47
C ILE A 279 7.47 -20.62 -23.76
N ILE A 280 8.31 -20.48 -22.75
CA ILE A 280 9.78 -20.63 -22.90
C ILE A 280 10.14 -22.03 -23.42
N LYS A 281 9.49 -23.08 -22.90
CA LYS A 281 9.75 -24.47 -23.32
C LYS A 281 9.35 -24.72 -24.77
N GLN A 282 8.15 -24.29 -25.19
CA GLN A 282 7.66 -24.48 -26.55
C GLN A 282 8.52 -23.75 -27.59
N GLY A 283 8.87 -22.48 -27.33
CA GLY A 283 9.79 -21.75 -28.21
C GLY A 283 11.14 -22.45 -28.35
N GLY A 284 11.56 -23.19 -27.31
CA GLY A 284 12.72 -24.10 -27.26
C GLY A 284 12.70 -25.22 -28.30
N GLU A 285 11.57 -25.89 -28.44
CA GLU A 285 11.38 -27.07 -29.29
C GLU A 285 11.30 -26.70 -30.78
N ASP A 286 10.63 -25.60 -31.11
CA ASP A 286 10.55 -25.09 -32.50
C ASP A 286 11.93 -24.74 -33.08
N GLY A 287 12.81 -24.15 -32.27
CA GLY A 287 14.18 -23.83 -32.69
C GLY A 287 15.06 -25.05 -32.94
N LYS A 288 14.85 -26.15 -32.20
CA LYS A 288 15.54 -27.43 -32.42
C LYS A 288 15.04 -28.12 -33.68
N SER A 289 13.74 -28.06 -33.95
CA SER A 289 13.13 -28.61 -35.18
C SER A 289 13.67 -27.92 -36.44
N LEU A 290 13.86 -26.60 -36.42
CA LEU A 290 14.40 -25.83 -37.55
C LEU A 290 15.92 -26.07 -37.75
N SER A 291 16.70 -26.15 -36.67
CA SER A 291 18.13 -26.51 -36.76
C SER A 291 18.35 -27.95 -37.23
N GLY A 292 17.44 -28.87 -36.89
CA GLY A 292 17.43 -30.23 -37.43
C GLY A 292 17.13 -30.26 -38.93
N ALA A 293 16.14 -29.49 -39.40
CA ALA A 293 15.80 -29.39 -40.82
C ALA A 293 16.91 -28.72 -41.66
N ALA A 294 17.61 -27.72 -41.10
CA ALA A 294 18.71 -27.04 -41.77
C ALA A 294 20.02 -27.86 -41.84
N LYS A 295 20.13 -28.96 -41.10
CA LYS A 295 21.25 -29.91 -41.22
C LYS A 295 21.01 -31.03 -42.23
N ILE A 296 19.81 -31.10 -42.81
CA ILE A 296 19.40 -32.14 -43.77
C ILE A 296 19.40 -31.59 -45.22
N VAL A 297 19.70 -30.30 -45.42
CA VAL A 297 19.95 -29.66 -46.73
C VAL A 297 21.43 -29.35 -46.85
#